data_AF-A0A8J3QLF2-F1
#
_entry.id   AF-A0A8J3QLF2-F1
#
_cell.length_a   1.000
_cell.length_b   1.000
_cell.length_c   1.000
_cell.angle_alpha   90.00
_cell.angle_beta   90.00
_cell.angle_gamma   90.00
#
_symmetry.space_group_name_H-M   'P 1'
#
loop_
_entity.id
_entity.type
_entity.pdbx_description
1 polymer ?
#
loop_
_entity_poly.entity_id
_entity_poly.type
_entity_poly.pdbx_seq_one_letter_code
_entity_poly.pdbx_strand_id
1 'polypeptide(L)'
;MQRYRTIAGPPERTATAAWQTVSSLIANTLAASAEVAGDAVSTALSPLQGIGPALIAAGHLETAPLVLVGGPLHVSITVVTGAAVTTAEENLSPVPGGASATADWVLYLPNPASFSAALSAAVAKSRHLSLATPPTESNRSSEAGVKASMVDLTALQGLRASS
;
A
#
# COMPACT_ATOMS: atom_id res chain seq x y z
N MET A 1 -11.05 -2.51 -5.16
CA MET A 1 -11.32 -1.07 -4.96
C MET A 1 -10.17 -0.44 -4.20
N GLN A 2 -9.42 0.43 -4.88
CA GLN A 2 -8.35 1.25 -4.36
C GLN A 2 -8.95 2.44 -3.63
N ARG A 3 -8.38 2.72 -2.48
CA ARG A 3 -8.84 3.77 -1.58
C ARG A 3 -7.76 4.81 -1.47
N TYR A 4 -8.17 6.03 -1.19
CA TYR A 4 -7.25 7.16 -1.13
C TYR A 4 -7.28 7.76 0.27
N ARG A 5 -6.09 8.15 0.73
CA ARG A 5 -5.86 8.83 1.98
C ARG A 5 -4.90 9.98 1.72
N THR A 6 -5.36 11.17 2.07
CA THR A 6 -4.56 12.38 1.97
C THR A 6 -4.22 12.83 3.39
N ILE A 7 -2.93 12.96 3.67
CA ILE A 7 -2.43 13.40 4.96
C ILE A 7 -1.92 14.84 4.82
N ALA A 8 -2.27 15.70 5.76
CA ALA A 8 -1.74 17.06 5.79
C ALA A 8 -0.24 17.04 6.20
N GLY A 9 0.58 17.76 5.46
CA GLY A 9 2.02 17.91 5.70
C GLY A 9 2.37 19.35 6.13
N PRO A 10 3.60 19.82 5.85
CA PRO A 10 3.98 21.21 6.08
C PRO A 10 3.10 22.20 5.30
N PRO A 11 2.72 23.36 5.85
CA PRO A 11 3.16 23.90 7.14
C PRO A 11 2.34 23.46 8.36
N GLU A 12 1.18 22.82 8.20
CA GLU A 12 0.34 22.45 9.36
C GLU A 12 1.03 21.48 10.32
N ARG A 13 1.92 20.63 9.80
CA ARG A 13 2.79 19.80 10.63
C ARG A 13 4.14 19.59 10.00
N THR A 14 5.14 19.32 10.84
CA THR A 14 6.48 18.99 10.36
C THR A 14 6.45 17.71 9.52
N ALA A 15 7.42 17.57 8.61
CA ALA A 15 7.51 16.36 7.79
C ALA A 15 7.66 15.08 8.64
N THR A 16 8.33 15.18 9.79
CA THR A 16 8.43 14.08 10.77
C THR A 16 7.08 13.73 11.39
N ALA A 17 6.30 14.73 11.81
CA ALA A 17 4.98 14.51 12.37
C ALA A 17 4.01 13.94 11.32
N ALA A 18 4.05 14.45 10.07
CA ALA A 18 3.28 13.89 8.96
C ALA A 18 3.64 12.41 8.71
N TRP A 19 4.93 12.08 8.73
CA TRP A 19 5.38 10.68 8.58
C TRP A 19 4.90 9.78 9.73
N GLN A 20 4.89 10.30 10.96
CA GLN A 20 4.32 9.58 12.10
C GLN A 20 2.82 9.33 11.91
N THR A 21 2.07 10.31 11.38
CA THR A 21 0.65 10.14 11.04
C THR A 21 0.45 9.08 9.97
N VAL A 22 1.25 9.10 8.89
CA VAL A 22 1.24 8.06 7.84
C VAL A 22 1.51 6.67 8.43
N SER A 23 2.57 6.55 9.24
CA SER A 23 2.96 5.28 9.86
C SER A 23 1.88 4.76 10.81
N SER A 24 1.26 5.65 11.58
CA SER A 24 0.16 5.32 12.50
C SER A 24 -1.09 4.91 11.75
N LEU A 25 -1.43 5.56 10.63
CA LEU A 25 -2.55 5.17 9.78
C LEU A 25 -2.35 3.75 9.22
N ILE A 26 -1.14 3.44 8.74
CA ILE A 26 -0.81 2.09 8.23
C ILE A 26 -0.93 1.06 9.36
N ALA A 27 -0.32 1.34 10.52
CA ALA A 27 -0.39 0.46 11.68
C ALA A 27 -1.82 0.23 12.15
N ASN A 28 -2.61 1.28 12.33
CA ASN A 28 -4.01 1.18 12.77
C ASN A 28 -4.89 0.46 11.73
N THR A 29 -4.60 0.63 10.44
CA THR A 29 -5.31 -0.09 9.37
C THR A 29 -5.02 -1.59 9.43
N LEU A 30 -3.76 -1.97 9.59
CA LEU A 30 -3.35 -3.38 9.61
C LEU A 30 -3.62 -4.06 10.96
N ALA A 31 -3.67 -3.32 12.06
CA ALA A 31 -4.02 -3.84 13.39
C ALA A 31 -5.45 -4.40 13.47
N ALA A 32 -6.31 -4.08 12.50
CA ALA A 32 -7.62 -4.69 12.37
C ALA A 32 -7.56 -6.14 11.87
N SER A 33 -6.43 -6.59 11.29
CA SER A 33 -6.23 -7.96 10.82
C SER A 33 -5.72 -8.87 11.93
N ALA A 34 -6.26 -10.09 11.99
CA ALA A 34 -5.77 -11.13 12.89
C ALA A 34 -4.44 -11.77 12.41
N GLU A 35 -4.06 -11.58 11.15
CA GLU A 35 -2.83 -12.15 10.59
C GLU A 35 -1.60 -11.25 10.77
N VAL A 36 -1.78 -9.98 11.11
CA VAL A 36 -0.69 -9.03 11.28
C VAL A 36 -0.38 -8.86 12.78
N ALA A 37 0.83 -9.25 13.19
CA ALA A 37 1.27 -9.04 14.56
C ALA A 37 1.40 -7.54 14.88
N GLY A 38 1.07 -7.16 16.12
CA GLY A 38 0.91 -5.75 16.51
C GLY A 38 2.17 -4.88 16.34
N ASP A 39 3.36 -5.45 16.51
CA ASP A 39 4.66 -4.80 16.34
C ASP A 39 5.30 -5.04 14.96
N ALA A 40 4.71 -5.88 14.12
CA ALA A 40 5.26 -6.20 12.80
C ALA A 40 5.32 -4.97 11.90
N VAL A 41 4.32 -4.09 11.98
CA VAL A 41 4.25 -2.89 11.13
C VAL A 41 5.32 -1.87 11.53
N SER A 42 5.48 -1.57 12.83
CA SER A 42 6.49 -0.62 13.29
C SER A 42 7.90 -1.11 12.97
N THR A 43 8.16 -2.41 13.15
CA THR A 43 9.43 -3.05 12.79
C THR A 43 9.69 -2.96 11.29
N ALA A 44 8.68 -3.27 10.47
CA ALA A 44 8.78 -3.24 9.01
C ALA A 44 9.03 -1.83 8.45
N LEU A 45 8.51 -0.78 9.10
CA LEU A 45 8.70 0.61 8.71
C LEU A 45 9.95 1.26 9.31
N SER A 46 10.61 0.62 10.29
CA SER A 46 11.82 1.14 10.93
C SER A 46 12.95 1.52 9.95
N PRO A 47 13.19 0.84 8.81
CA PRO A 47 14.22 1.25 7.85
C PRO A 47 13.94 2.58 7.16
N LEU A 48 12.70 3.07 7.20
CA LEU A 48 12.28 4.35 6.63
C LEU A 48 12.36 5.51 7.62
N GLN A 49 12.84 5.26 8.85
CA GLN A 49 13.15 6.34 9.79
C GLN A 49 14.15 7.32 9.15
N GLY A 50 13.78 8.61 9.13
CA GLY A 50 14.54 9.66 8.44
C GLY A 50 14.26 9.77 6.94
N ILE A 51 14.10 8.65 6.21
CA ILE A 51 13.81 8.68 4.77
C ILE A 51 12.38 9.17 4.50
N GLY A 52 11.39 8.63 5.23
CA GLY A 52 9.99 9.01 5.07
C GLY A 52 9.73 10.52 5.27
N PRO A 53 10.20 11.13 6.37
CA PRO A 53 10.15 12.58 6.54
C PRO A 53 10.87 13.34 5.42
N ALA A 54 12.03 12.86 4.95
CA ALA A 54 12.75 13.51 3.86
C ALA A 54 11.99 13.47 2.53
N LEU A 55 11.28 12.38 2.22
CA LEU A 55 10.40 12.30 1.05
C LEU A 55 9.24 13.29 1.13
N ILE A 56 8.66 13.49 2.32
CA ILE A 56 7.60 14.49 2.55
C ILE A 56 8.16 15.89 2.39
N ALA A 57 9.29 16.19 3.02
CA ALA A 57 9.91 17.51 2.96
C ALA A 57 10.32 17.90 1.53
N ALA A 58 10.71 16.91 0.70
CA ALA A 58 11.01 17.08 -0.71
C ALA A 58 9.77 17.10 -1.62
N GLY A 59 8.55 16.98 -1.08
CA GLY A 59 7.30 17.00 -1.85
C GLY A 59 7.04 15.75 -2.68
N HIS A 60 7.84 14.69 -2.55
CA HIS A 60 7.71 13.50 -3.38
C HIS A 60 6.38 12.75 -3.15
N LEU A 61 5.85 12.82 -1.93
CA LEU A 61 4.58 12.16 -1.58
C LEU A 61 3.33 12.94 -2.01
N GLU A 62 3.49 14.15 -2.58
CA GLU A 62 2.39 14.88 -3.22
C GLU A 62 2.07 14.30 -4.59
N THR A 63 3.13 13.99 -5.36
CA THR A 63 3.02 13.54 -6.75
C THR A 63 3.02 12.02 -6.90
N ALA A 64 3.65 11.31 -5.96
CA ALA A 64 3.82 9.87 -6.03
C ALA A 64 3.39 9.22 -4.70
N PRO A 65 2.22 8.56 -4.65
CA PRO A 65 1.68 8.01 -3.41
C PRO A 65 2.51 6.83 -2.92
N LEU A 66 2.46 6.61 -1.61
CA LEU A 66 2.73 5.31 -1.03
C LEU A 66 1.53 4.40 -1.34
N VAL A 67 1.77 3.15 -1.75
CA VAL A 67 0.68 2.21 -2.01
C VAL A 67 0.77 1.02 -1.07
N LEU A 68 -0.20 0.88 -0.17
CA LEU A 68 -0.31 -0.25 0.74
C LEU A 68 -1.22 -1.33 0.13
N VAL A 69 -0.72 -2.56 0.11
CA VAL A 69 -1.36 -3.73 -0.48
C VAL A 69 -1.34 -4.88 0.53
N GLY A 70 -2.46 -5.57 0.75
CA GLY A 70 -2.50 -6.81 1.54
C GLY A 70 -3.85 -7.50 1.40
N GLY A 71 -3.89 -8.70 0.81
CA GLY A 71 -5.16 -9.33 0.44
C GLY A 71 -6.04 -8.40 -0.43
N PRO A 72 -7.29 -8.09 -0.02
CA PRO A 72 -8.16 -7.14 -0.71
C PRO A 72 -7.86 -5.66 -0.40
N LEU A 73 -6.97 -5.36 0.56
CA LEU A 73 -6.57 -4.00 0.90
C LEU A 73 -5.73 -3.40 -0.24
N HIS A 74 -6.14 -2.24 -0.73
CA HIS A 74 -5.38 -1.43 -1.69
C HIS A 74 -5.60 0.04 -1.36
N VAL A 75 -4.56 0.71 -0.88
CA VAL A 75 -4.64 2.10 -0.38
C VAL A 75 -3.51 2.91 -0.96
N SER A 76 -3.82 4.03 -1.57
CA SER A 76 -2.87 5.08 -1.90
C SER A 76 -2.88 6.16 -0.84
N ILE A 77 -1.70 6.47 -0.31
CA ILE A 77 -1.50 7.48 0.71
C ILE A 77 -0.61 8.57 0.12
N THR A 78 -1.15 9.78 0.03
CA THR A 78 -0.40 10.99 -0.35
C THR A 78 -0.25 11.90 0.86
N VAL A 79 0.75 12.78 0.79
CA VAL A 79 0.93 13.86 1.78
C VAL A 79 0.90 15.17 1.03
N VAL A 80 -0.06 16.05 1.34
CA VAL A 80 -0.16 17.39 0.73
C VAL A 80 0.68 18.39 1.50
N THR A 81 1.27 19.36 0.80
CA THR A 81 2.05 20.44 1.44
C THR A 81 1.67 21.82 0.92
N GLY A 82 2.18 22.86 1.57
CA GLY A 82 1.99 24.25 1.18
C GLY A 82 0.53 24.70 1.28
N ALA A 83 0.09 25.48 0.29
CA ALA A 83 -1.26 26.04 0.29
C ALA A 83 -2.36 24.98 0.12
N ALA A 84 -2.04 23.81 -0.45
CA ALA A 84 -3.02 22.74 -0.64
C ALA A 84 -3.47 22.07 0.68
N VAL A 85 -2.73 22.30 1.77
CA VAL A 85 -3.07 21.73 3.08
C VAL A 85 -4.38 22.33 3.62
N THR A 86 -4.62 23.62 3.40
CA THR A 86 -5.78 24.33 3.99
C THR A 86 -7.12 23.90 3.41
N THR A 87 -7.11 23.19 2.28
CA THR A 87 -8.31 22.65 1.62
C THR A 87 -8.36 21.13 1.68
N ALA A 88 -7.39 20.49 2.32
CA ALA A 88 -7.29 19.04 2.36
C ALA A 88 -8.23 18.46 3.43
N GLU A 89 -9.16 17.61 2.99
CA GLU A 89 -9.98 16.83 3.91
C GLU A 89 -9.19 15.60 4.38
N GLU A 90 -8.64 15.70 5.58
CA GLU A 90 -7.84 14.64 6.18
C GLU A 90 -8.72 13.61 6.89
N ASN A 91 -8.65 12.35 6.44
CA ASN A 91 -9.33 11.23 7.08
C ASN A 91 -8.30 10.25 7.68
N LEU A 92 -8.17 10.29 9.01
CA LEU A 92 -7.25 9.43 9.77
C LEU A 92 -7.88 8.11 10.24
N SER A 93 -9.13 7.83 9.86
CA SER A 93 -9.79 6.58 10.23
C SER A 93 -9.12 5.41 9.53
N PRO A 94 -8.96 4.26 10.21
CA PRO A 94 -8.45 3.03 9.62
C PRO A 94 -9.12 2.75 8.27
N VAL A 95 -8.32 2.35 7.28
CA VAL A 95 -8.87 2.16 5.94
C VAL A 95 -9.69 0.86 5.95
N PRO A 96 -10.97 0.88 5.54
CA PRO A 96 -11.74 -0.34 5.59
C PRO A 96 -11.14 -1.39 4.63
N GLY A 97 -11.34 -2.67 4.93
CA GLY A 97 -10.58 -3.76 4.28
C GLY A 97 -9.27 -4.12 4.99
N GLY A 98 -8.83 -3.32 5.97
CA GLY A 98 -7.66 -3.64 6.80
C GLY A 98 -7.79 -4.96 7.56
N ALA A 99 -9.01 -5.33 8.00
CA ALA A 99 -9.27 -6.60 8.68
C ALA A 99 -9.02 -7.85 7.82
N SER A 100 -9.01 -7.70 6.49
CA SER A 100 -8.73 -8.77 5.54
C SER A 100 -7.30 -8.72 5.01
N ALA A 101 -6.45 -7.83 5.53
CA ALA A 101 -5.05 -7.77 5.15
C ALA A 101 -4.33 -9.04 5.60
N THR A 102 -3.51 -9.59 4.71
CA THR A 102 -2.74 -10.81 4.99
C THR A 102 -1.41 -10.47 5.65
N ALA A 103 -0.75 -11.49 6.21
CA ALA A 103 0.62 -11.36 6.73
C ALA A 103 1.63 -10.87 5.68
N ASP A 104 1.40 -11.13 4.38
CA ASP A 104 2.25 -10.76 3.24
C ASP A 104 1.92 -9.38 2.63
N TRP A 105 1.48 -8.44 3.46
CA TRP A 105 1.24 -7.07 2.99
C TRP A 105 2.53 -6.41 2.48
N VAL A 106 2.41 -5.48 1.54
CA VAL A 106 3.53 -4.75 0.94
C VAL A 106 3.18 -3.27 0.84
N LEU A 107 4.11 -2.43 1.28
CA LEU A 107 4.11 -0.99 1.07
C LEU A 107 5.05 -0.66 -0.10
N TYR A 108 4.45 -0.25 -1.21
CA TYR A 108 5.17 0.24 -2.37
C TYR A 108 5.53 1.71 -2.17
N LEU A 109 6.81 2.01 -2.31
CA LEU A 109 7.39 3.32 -2.09
C LEU A 109 7.66 4.00 -3.44
N PRO A 110 7.48 5.32 -3.55
CA PRO A 110 8.00 6.05 -4.69
C PRO A 110 9.54 5.97 -4.68
N ASN A 111 10.14 5.90 -5.88
CA ASN A 111 11.59 5.77 -6.06
C ASN A 111 12.16 7.00 -6.81
N PRO A 112 12.13 8.20 -6.21
CA PRO A 112 12.78 9.36 -6.81
C PRO A 112 14.30 9.12 -6.85
N ALA A 113 14.94 9.51 -7.96
CA ALA A 113 16.36 9.24 -8.21
C ALA A 113 17.27 9.69 -7.04
N SER A 114 16.99 10.86 -6.45
CA SER A 114 17.73 11.43 -5.33
C SER A 114 17.73 10.57 -4.06
N PHE A 115 16.76 9.67 -3.89
CA PHE A 115 16.64 8.79 -2.72
C PHE A 115 16.84 7.31 -3.05
N SER A 116 17.12 6.96 -4.32
CA SER A 116 17.08 5.58 -4.79
C SER A 116 18.01 4.64 -4.02
N ALA A 117 19.23 5.08 -3.72
CA ALA A 117 20.19 4.30 -2.94
C ALA A 117 19.71 4.06 -1.49
N ALA A 118 19.21 5.11 -0.83
CA ALA A 118 18.71 5.01 0.54
C ALA A 118 17.46 4.12 0.63
N LEU A 119 16.55 4.26 -0.34
CA LEU A 119 15.34 3.45 -0.44
C LEU A 119 15.65 1.97 -0.75
N SER A 120 16.60 1.70 -1.63
CA SER A 120 17.04 0.33 -1.94
C SER A 120 17.63 -0.35 -0.69
N ALA A 121 18.43 0.40 0.09
CA ALA A 121 18.96 -0.08 1.36
C ALA A 121 17.87 -0.33 2.41
N ALA A 122 16.79 0.47 2.40
CA ALA A 122 15.64 0.27 3.28
C ALA A 122 14.82 -0.98 2.88
N VAL A 123 14.55 -1.16 1.59
CA VAL A 123 13.85 -2.35 1.06
C VAL A 123 14.61 -3.64 1.37
N ALA A 124 15.94 -3.64 1.27
CA ALA A 124 16.75 -4.80 1.63
C ALA A 124 16.60 -5.24 3.10
N LYS A 125 16.12 -4.35 3.99
CA LYS A 125 15.95 -4.61 5.42
C LYS A 125 14.53 -5.04 5.80
N SER A 126 13.57 -5.01 4.87
CA SER A 126 12.16 -5.30 5.17
C SER A 126 11.45 -5.91 3.96
N ARG A 127 10.96 -7.14 4.11
CA ARG A 127 10.17 -7.83 3.07
C ARG A 127 8.86 -7.11 2.71
N HIS A 128 8.39 -6.24 3.60
CA HIS A 128 7.13 -5.50 3.44
C HIS A 128 7.32 -4.18 2.69
N LEU A 129 8.54 -3.83 2.27
CA LEU A 129 8.80 -2.63 1.50
C LEU A 129 9.18 -3.02 0.07
N SER A 130 8.72 -2.24 -0.92
CA SER A 130 9.05 -2.47 -2.33
C SER A 130 9.22 -1.17 -3.10
N LEU A 131 10.16 -1.15 -4.05
CA LEU A 131 10.31 -0.08 -5.06
C LEU A 131 9.74 -0.47 -6.42
N ALA A 132 9.14 -1.66 -6.53
CA ALA A 132 8.48 -2.08 -7.75
C ALA A 132 7.22 -1.22 -8.01
N THR A 133 6.71 -1.28 -9.23
CA THR A 133 5.42 -0.68 -9.54
C THR A 133 4.31 -1.41 -8.76
N PRO A 134 3.43 -0.68 -8.04
CA PRO A 134 2.34 -1.32 -7.32
C PRO A 134 1.40 -2.04 -8.30
N PRO A 135 0.86 -3.22 -7.93
CA PRO A 135 -0.15 -3.90 -8.73
C PRO A 135 -1.36 -3.01 -8.98
N THR A 136 -1.80 -2.94 -10.24
CA THR A 136 -3.08 -2.33 -10.59
C THR A 136 -4.22 -3.19 -10.04
N GLU A 137 -5.30 -2.56 -9.60
CA GLU A 137 -6.46 -3.26 -9.00
C GLU A 137 -6.96 -4.45 -9.83
N SER A 138 -6.96 -4.30 -11.16
CA SER A 138 -7.47 -5.32 -12.10
C SER A 138 -6.70 -6.63 -12.05
N ASN A 139 -5.44 -6.63 -11.61
CA ASN A 139 -4.63 -7.86 -11.59
C ASN A 139 -4.91 -8.76 -10.38
N ARG A 140 -5.48 -8.23 -9.29
CA ARG A 140 -5.75 -9.04 -8.08
C ARG A 140 -7.00 -9.91 -8.19
N SER A 141 -7.90 -9.61 -9.12
CA SER A 141 -9.02 -10.50 -9.46
C SER A 141 -8.59 -11.72 -10.28
N SER A 142 -7.36 -11.73 -10.81
CA SER A 142 -6.88 -12.78 -11.73
C SER A 142 -6.01 -13.84 -11.06
N GLU A 143 -5.37 -13.55 -9.92
CA GLU A 143 -4.50 -14.53 -9.22
C GLU A 143 -5.27 -15.49 -8.30
N ALA A 144 -6.53 -15.21 -7.96
CA ALA A 144 -7.44 -16.16 -7.30
C ALA A 144 -8.21 -17.06 -8.32
N GLY A 145 -7.87 -16.97 -9.61
CA GLY A 145 -8.63 -17.53 -10.72
C GLY A 145 -7.91 -18.57 -11.58
N VAL A 146 -6.81 -19.18 -11.14
CA VAL A 146 -6.19 -20.32 -11.85
C VAL A 146 -6.61 -21.65 -11.20
N LYS A 147 -7.92 -21.80 -10.94
CA LYS A 147 -8.62 -23.10 -10.83
C LYS A 147 -10.07 -22.98 -11.33
N ALA A 148 -10.34 -22.09 -12.27
CA ALA A 148 -11.56 -22.19 -13.05
C ALA A 148 -11.36 -23.30 -14.08
N SER A 149 -11.96 -24.46 -13.79
CA SER A 149 -12.07 -25.61 -14.67
C SER A 149 -12.20 -25.18 -16.13
N MET A 150 -11.18 -25.49 -16.91
CA MET A 150 -11.28 -25.50 -18.37
C MET A 150 -12.27 -26.61 -18.70
N VAL A 151 -13.55 -26.24 -18.80
CA VAL A 151 -14.58 -27.14 -19.31
C VAL A 151 -14.20 -27.42 -20.75
N ASP A 152 -13.69 -28.63 -20.99
CA ASP A 152 -13.42 -29.14 -22.31
C ASP A 152 -14.76 -29.31 -23.06
N LEU A 153 -15.09 -28.32 -23.90
CA LEU A 153 -16.31 -28.33 -24.71
C LEU A 153 -16.30 -29.46 -25.76
N THR A 154 -15.15 -30.06 -26.05
CA THR A 154 -15.00 -31.18 -26.97
C THR A 154 -15.46 -32.49 -26.30
N ALA A 155 -15.19 -32.67 -25.00
CA ALA A 155 -15.70 -33.81 -24.21
C ALA A 155 -17.24 -33.83 -24.10
N LEU A 156 -17.88 -32.66 -24.06
CA LEU A 156 -19.34 -32.53 -23.94
C LEU A 156 -20.08 -32.83 -25.26
N GLN A 157 -19.41 -32.70 -26.41
CA GLN A 157 -20.00 -33.05 -27.72
C GLN A 157 -19.99 -34.56 -28.00
N GLY A 158 -19.03 -35.31 -27.43
CA GLY A 158 -18.99 -36.77 -27.56
C GLY A 158 -20.12 -37.49 -26.82
N LEU A 159 -20.58 -36.96 -25.68
CA LEU A 159 -21.63 -37.57 -24.85
C LEU A 159 -23.05 -37.41 -25.44
N ARG A 160 -23.25 -36.43 -26.34
CA ARG A 160 -24.55 -36.14 -26.98
C ARG A 160 -24.78 -36.91 -28.28
N ALA A 161 -23.75 -37.58 -28.81
CA ALA A 161 -23.81 -38.34 -30.05
C ALA A 161 -24.06 -39.85 -29.83
N SER A 162 -24.24 -40.29 -28.58
CA SER A 162 -24.46 -41.69 -28.21
C SER A 162 -25.81 -41.91 -27.50
N SER A 163 -26.87 -41.23 -27.93
CA SER A 163 -28.25 -41.51 -27.53
C SER A 163 -29.14 -41.65 -28.75
#